data_AF-A0A143BNG7-F1
#
_entry.id   AF-A0A143BNG7-F1
#
_cell.length_a   1.000
_cell.length_b   1.000
_cell.length_c   1.000
_cell.angle_alpha   90.00
_cell.angle_beta   90.00
_cell.angle_gamma   90.00
#
_symmetry.space_group_name_H-M   'P 1'
#
loop_
_entity.id
_entity.type
_entity.pdbx_description
1 polymer ?
#
loop_
_entity_poly.entity_id
_entity_poly.type
_entity_poly.pdbx_seq_one_letter_code
_entity_poly.pdbx_strand_id
1 'polypeptide(L)'
;MRRLICLFIALVVPSAAHAQSAADTASAAAPSSAVFAYLQLGDTIAFEAVRSDTAMVRGAYIIPGQIRLSWDQLLTKGAPSSLTIGVFPPNAPAEFRPVSETDFATRDDSIVVTSYANGKTTSDTRPTVAGALPVLGRSMIHLSYLAFYAAQLRMRTVPLYLTSSGKTVNAQVEVFGERVTLLVEGLRIDALWDDGALVEVHVPSQQLVVRRVMLLPQ
;
A
#
# COMPACT_ATOMS: atom_id res chain seq x y z
N MET A 1 42.84 -69.42 -27.37
CA MET A 1 41.57 -69.15 -28.08
C MET A 1 40.59 -68.51 -27.12
N ARG A 2 40.01 -67.38 -27.54
CA ARG A 2 38.73 -66.75 -27.14
C ARG A 2 38.42 -66.47 -25.66
N ARG A 3 38.20 -65.16 -25.45
CA ARG A 3 37.66 -64.39 -24.31
C ARG A 3 36.26 -64.86 -23.89
N LEU A 4 35.91 -64.66 -22.62
CA LEU A 4 34.57 -64.20 -22.25
C LEU A 4 34.68 -63.16 -21.12
N ILE A 5 34.13 -61.98 -21.40
CA ILE A 5 33.91 -60.83 -20.54
C ILE A 5 32.48 -60.96 -20.00
N CYS A 6 32.22 -60.54 -18.75
CA CYS A 6 30.99 -59.87 -18.26
C CYS A 6 31.03 -59.87 -16.72
N LEU A 7 30.56 -58.89 -15.96
CA LEU A 7 30.22 -57.48 -16.16
C LEU A 7 29.90 -57.02 -14.71
N PHE A 8 30.66 -56.07 -14.15
CA PHE A 8 30.34 -55.46 -12.86
C PHE A 8 29.17 -54.49 -13.05
N ILE A 9 28.06 -54.68 -12.33
CA ILE A 9 27.02 -53.66 -12.17
C ILE A 9 27.07 -53.18 -10.72
N ALA A 10 27.64 -52.00 -10.53
CA ALA A 10 27.56 -51.26 -9.28
C ALA A 10 26.25 -50.45 -9.27
N LEU A 11 25.38 -50.72 -8.30
CA LEU A 11 24.18 -49.92 -8.03
C LEU A 11 24.62 -48.60 -7.37
N VAL A 12 24.50 -47.50 -8.10
CA VAL A 12 24.56 -46.14 -7.54
C VAL A 12 23.13 -45.71 -7.23
N VAL A 13 22.83 -45.55 -5.93
CA VAL A 13 21.57 -44.93 -5.47
C VAL A 13 21.73 -43.42 -5.57
N PRO A 14 20.91 -42.70 -6.36
CA PRO A 14 20.94 -41.23 -6.35
C PRO A 14 20.21 -40.75 -5.09
N SER A 15 20.97 -40.14 -4.18
CA SER A 15 20.44 -39.38 -3.06
C SER A 15 19.76 -38.12 -3.62
N ALA A 16 18.43 -38.10 -3.61
CA ALA A 16 17.64 -36.94 -4.01
C ALA A 16 17.96 -35.77 -3.07
N ALA A 17 18.64 -34.77 -3.63
CA ALA A 17 18.84 -33.49 -3.00
C ALA A 17 17.49 -32.90 -2.59
N HIS A 18 17.35 -32.57 -1.31
CA HIS A 18 16.34 -31.63 -0.82
C HIS A 18 16.72 -30.24 -1.36
N ALA A 19 16.46 -30.01 -2.65
CA ALA A 19 16.27 -28.67 -3.17
C ALA A 19 14.85 -28.26 -2.79
N GLN A 20 14.68 -27.95 -1.50
CA GLN A 20 13.56 -27.12 -1.06
C GLN A 20 13.79 -25.77 -1.73
N SER A 21 13.23 -25.62 -2.93
CA SER A 21 13.11 -24.33 -3.59
C SER A 21 12.35 -23.44 -2.63
N ALA A 22 13.07 -22.62 -1.88
CA ALA A 22 12.53 -21.43 -1.25
C ALA A 22 12.13 -20.50 -2.39
N ALA A 23 11.02 -20.84 -3.05
CA ALA A 23 10.29 -19.91 -3.85
C ALA A 23 9.86 -18.81 -2.88
N ASP A 24 10.57 -17.68 -2.96
CA ASP A 24 10.12 -16.35 -2.59
C ASP A 24 8.66 -16.20 -3.01
N THR A 25 7.76 -16.63 -2.13
CA THR A 25 6.36 -16.31 -2.25
C THR A 25 6.27 -14.98 -1.54
N ALA A 26 6.52 -13.89 -2.28
CA ALA A 26 6.02 -12.60 -1.89
C ALA A 26 4.51 -12.80 -1.72
N SER A 27 4.07 -12.97 -0.48
CA SER A 27 2.67 -13.15 -0.16
C SER A 27 1.98 -11.85 -0.54
N ALA A 28 1.37 -11.79 -1.72
CA ALA A 28 0.50 -10.68 -2.08
C ALA A 28 -0.51 -10.51 -0.94
N ALA A 29 -0.72 -9.28 -0.46
CA ALA A 29 -1.68 -9.03 0.62
C ALA A 29 -3.00 -9.75 0.27
N ALA A 30 -3.43 -10.66 1.14
CA ALA A 30 -4.70 -11.35 0.93
C ALA A 30 -5.80 -10.28 0.79
N PRO A 31 -6.83 -10.54 -0.05
CA PRO A 31 -7.98 -9.64 -0.11
C PRO A 31 -8.49 -9.43 1.31
N SER A 32 -8.65 -8.17 1.70
CA SER A 32 -9.00 -7.84 3.07
C SER A 32 -9.97 -6.67 3.08
N SER A 33 -10.87 -6.64 4.05
CA SER A 33 -11.71 -5.48 4.29
C SER A 33 -11.88 -5.24 5.78
N ALA A 34 -11.65 -4.00 6.20
CA ALA A 34 -11.56 -3.64 7.60
C ALA A 34 -11.91 -2.17 7.84
N VAL A 35 -12.29 -1.86 9.08
CA VAL A 35 -12.44 -0.49 9.57
C VAL A 35 -11.38 -0.24 10.63
N PHE A 36 -10.75 0.93 10.53
CA PHE A 36 -9.75 1.42 11.44
C PHE A 36 -10.24 2.66 12.17
N ALA A 37 -9.93 2.77 13.46
CA ALA A 37 -10.16 3.97 14.25
C ALA A 37 -8.83 4.70 14.48
N TYR A 38 -8.80 6.00 14.23
CA TYR A 38 -7.69 6.89 14.55
C TYR A 38 -7.88 7.39 15.97
N LEU A 39 -6.99 7.00 16.86
CA LEU A 39 -6.97 7.31 18.28
C LEU A 39 -5.84 8.29 18.58
N GLN A 40 -6.16 9.49 19.06
CA GLN A 40 -5.17 10.46 19.50
C GLN A 40 -5.44 10.80 20.97
N LEU A 41 -4.44 10.64 21.83
CA LEU A 41 -4.58 10.83 23.28
C LEU A 41 -5.71 10.00 23.93
N GLY A 42 -6.10 8.88 23.29
CA GLY A 42 -7.20 8.02 23.74
C GLY A 42 -8.56 8.32 23.10
N ASP A 43 -8.71 9.48 22.45
CA ASP A 43 -9.95 9.86 21.78
C ASP A 43 -9.98 9.41 20.31
N THR A 44 -11.14 8.93 19.85
CA THR A 44 -11.34 8.62 18.43
C THR A 44 -11.56 9.90 17.64
N ILE A 45 -10.61 10.25 16.77
CA ILE A 45 -10.65 11.48 15.96
C ILE A 45 -11.10 11.24 14.51
N ALA A 46 -10.97 10.02 14.00
CA ALA A 46 -11.34 9.66 12.63
C ALA A 46 -11.56 8.15 12.49
N PHE A 47 -12.18 7.77 11.38
CA PHE A 47 -12.26 6.38 10.93
C PHE A 47 -11.75 6.25 9.51
N GLU A 48 -11.29 5.04 9.17
CA GLU A 48 -10.98 4.70 7.79
C GLU A 48 -11.42 3.27 7.48
N ALA A 49 -12.33 3.13 6.52
CA ALA A 49 -12.69 1.83 5.97
C ALA A 49 -11.76 1.53 4.80
N VAL A 50 -11.18 0.34 4.77
CA VAL A 50 -10.29 -0.12 3.69
C VAL A 50 -10.77 -1.43 3.12
N ARG A 51 -10.60 -1.57 1.82
CA ARG A 51 -10.76 -2.81 1.08
C ARG A 51 -9.57 -2.97 0.13
N SER A 52 -8.89 -4.10 0.22
CA SER A 52 -7.79 -4.48 -0.67
C SER A 52 -8.15 -5.72 -1.47
N ASP A 53 -7.73 -5.75 -2.73
CA ASP A 53 -7.69 -6.94 -3.57
C ASP A 53 -6.37 -6.94 -4.38
N THR A 54 -6.27 -7.83 -5.37
CA THR A 54 -5.04 -8.01 -6.16
C THR A 54 -4.77 -6.89 -7.17
N ALA A 55 -5.79 -6.09 -7.50
CA ALA A 55 -5.70 -5.02 -8.49
C ALA A 55 -5.76 -3.64 -7.85
N MET A 56 -6.31 -3.50 -6.65
CA MET A 56 -6.55 -2.19 -6.04
C MET A 56 -6.62 -2.26 -4.53
N VAL A 57 -6.21 -1.15 -3.89
CA VAL A 57 -6.56 -0.85 -2.50
C VAL A 57 -7.38 0.42 -2.47
N ARG A 58 -8.54 0.36 -1.82
CA ARG A 58 -9.44 1.50 -1.65
C ARG A 58 -9.60 1.82 -0.18
N GLY A 59 -9.55 3.09 0.16
CA GLY A 59 -9.87 3.58 1.50
C GLY A 59 -10.86 4.74 1.49
N ALA A 60 -11.59 4.88 2.58
CA ALA A 60 -12.49 6.00 2.85
C ALA A 60 -12.18 6.58 4.24
N TYR A 61 -11.47 7.70 4.26
CA TYR A 61 -11.07 8.43 5.45
C TYR A 61 -12.15 9.44 5.85
N ILE A 62 -12.64 9.32 7.08
CA ILE A 62 -13.80 10.04 7.60
C ILE A 62 -13.44 10.68 8.93
N ILE A 63 -13.55 12.00 9.00
CA ILE A 63 -13.57 12.75 10.26
C ILE A 63 -15.03 13.17 10.51
N PRO A 64 -15.64 12.81 11.66
CA PRO A 64 -17.02 13.20 11.95
C PRO A 64 -17.27 14.70 11.78
N GLY A 65 -18.34 15.06 11.06
CA GLY A 65 -18.71 16.45 10.79
C GLY A 65 -17.82 17.19 9.77
N GLN A 66 -16.80 16.55 9.20
CA GLN A 66 -15.96 17.12 8.15
C GLN A 66 -16.16 16.42 6.80
N ILE A 67 -15.45 16.89 5.78
CA ILE A 67 -15.40 16.23 4.48
C ILE A 67 -14.91 14.78 4.62
N ARG A 68 -15.51 13.87 3.86
CA ARG A 68 -14.97 12.52 3.67
C ARG A 68 -14.03 12.54 2.48
N LEU A 69 -12.92 11.83 2.60
CA LEU A 69 -11.99 11.58 1.50
C LEU A 69 -12.02 10.10 1.15
N SER A 70 -12.08 9.75 -0.13
CA SER A 70 -11.74 8.40 -0.59
C SER A 70 -10.42 8.43 -1.34
N TRP A 71 -9.77 7.28 -1.38
CA TRP A 71 -8.62 7.06 -2.22
C TRP A 71 -8.66 5.66 -2.82
N ASP A 72 -8.29 5.56 -4.09
CA ASP A 72 -8.17 4.31 -4.82
C ASP A 72 -6.75 4.21 -5.35
N GLN A 73 -5.97 3.29 -4.79
CA GLN A 73 -4.62 2.98 -5.22
C GLN A 73 -4.66 1.78 -6.15
N LEU A 74 -4.44 2.02 -7.44
CA LEU A 74 -4.32 0.95 -8.44
C LEU A 74 -2.99 0.22 -8.27
N LEU A 75 -3.04 -1.10 -8.46
CA LEU A 75 -1.89 -2.00 -8.45
C LEU A 75 -1.71 -2.61 -9.85
N THR A 76 -0.60 -2.27 -10.50
CA THR A 76 -0.22 -2.86 -11.79
C THR A 76 0.82 -3.94 -11.54
N LYS A 77 0.48 -5.21 -11.81
CA LYS A 77 1.36 -6.36 -11.53
C LYS A 77 1.82 -6.41 -10.06
N GLY A 78 0.92 -6.04 -9.14
CA GLY A 78 1.20 -6.00 -7.70
C GLY A 78 1.96 -4.77 -7.20
N ALA A 79 2.34 -3.84 -8.07
CA ALA A 79 3.01 -2.59 -7.70
C ALA A 79 2.05 -1.38 -7.77
N PRO A 80 2.06 -0.46 -6.79
CA PRO A 80 1.28 0.78 -6.86
C PRO A 80 1.61 1.60 -8.11
N SER A 81 0.59 2.10 -8.81
CA SER A 81 0.76 2.79 -10.10
C SER A 81 0.03 4.12 -10.23
N SER A 82 -1.24 4.20 -9.84
CA SER A 82 -2.03 5.43 -9.90
C SER A 82 -2.90 5.58 -8.67
N LEU A 83 -3.18 6.83 -8.31
CA LEU A 83 -4.05 7.18 -7.18
C LEU A 83 -5.21 8.03 -7.68
N THR A 84 -6.43 7.65 -7.35
CA THR A 84 -7.61 8.53 -7.46
C THR A 84 -7.98 8.99 -6.06
N ILE A 85 -8.28 10.29 -5.90
CA ILE A 85 -8.78 10.86 -4.65
C ILE A 85 -10.18 11.42 -4.88
N GLY A 86 -11.16 10.98 -4.11
CA GLY A 86 -12.52 11.52 -4.10
C GLY A 86 -12.75 12.40 -2.87
N VAL A 87 -13.45 13.51 -3.05
CA VAL A 87 -13.88 14.42 -1.98
C VAL A 87 -15.40 14.42 -1.90
N PHE A 88 -15.93 14.22 -0.71
CA PHE A 88 -17.37 14.21 -0.44
C PHE A 88 -17.72 15.27 0.60
N PRO A 89 -18.90 15.91 0.50
CA PRO A 89 -19.36 16.85 1.50
C PRO A 89 -19.56 16.14 2.86
N PRO A 90 -19.57 16.90 3.96
CA PRO A 90 -19.86 16.33 5.28
C PRO A 90 -21.17 15.55 5.27
N ASN A 91 -21.18 14.41 5.96
CA ASN A 91 -22.35 13.53 6.10
C ASN A 91 -22.92 12.97 4.79
N ALA A 92 -22.16 13.01 3.69
CA ALA A 92 -22.57 12.37 2.44
C ALA A 92 -22.84 10.86 2.66
N PRO A 93 -23.97 10.33 2.16
CA PRO A 93 -24.24 8.89 2.16
C PRO A 93 -23.12 8.07 1.51
N ALA A 94 -23.07 6.76 1.78
CA ALA A 94 -22.02 5.89 1.25
C ALA A 94 -22.05 5.82 -0.28
N GLU A 95 -23.26 5.84 -0.86
CA GLU A 95 -23.55 5.79 -2.28
C GLU A 95 -23.43 7.15 -3.00
N PHE A 96 -23.21 8.23 -2.25
CA PHE A 96 -23.06 9.56 -2.82
C PHE A 96 -21.78 9.63 -3.67
N ARG A 97 -21.85 10.22 -4.87
CA ARG A 97 -20.68 10.41 -5.74
C ARG A 97 -19.79 11.57 -5.24
N PRO A 98 -18.46 11.54 -5.48
CA PRO A 98 -17.60 12.62 -5.06
C PRO A 98 -17.99 13.95 -5.73
N VAL A 99 -17.94 15.06 -5.00
CA VAL A 99 -18.14 16.42 -5.55
C VAL A 99 -16.92 16.90 -6.31
N SER A 100 -15.76 16.33 -5.98
CA SER A 100 -14.51 16.52 -6.70
C SER A 100 -13.75 15.20 -6.69
N GLU A 101 -13.21 14.82 -7.83
CA GLU A 101 -12.32 13.67 -7.99
C GLU A 101 -11.00 14.15 -8.60
N THR A 102 -9.88 13.53 -8.24
CA THR A 102 -8.59 13.85 -8.84
C THR A 102 -7.76 12.59 -9.01
N ASP A 103 -7.38 12.33 -10.26
CA ASP A 103 -6.51 11.24 -10.65
C ASP A 103 -5.06 11.71 -10.72
N PHE A 104 -4.18 10.90 -10.18
CA PHE A 104 -2.73 11.06 -10.21
C PHE A 104 -2.13 9.83 -10.90
N ALA A 105 -1.63 10.03 -12.12
CA ALA A 105 -1.00 8.99 -12.91
C ALA A 105 0.48 9.31 -13.13
N THR A 106 1.36 8.50 -12.54
CA THR A 106 2.81 8.65 -12.70
C THR A 106 3.24 8.21 -14.10
N ARG A 107 4.10 9.00 -14.74
CA ARG A 107 4.67 8.78 -16.07
C ARG A 107 6.14 9.15 -16.04
N ASP A 108 7.00 8.16 -15.90
CA ASP A 108 8.44 8.34 -15.78
C ASP A 108 8.76 9.44 -14.75
N ASP A 109 9.30 10.59 -15.18
CA ASP A 109 9.68 11.74 -14.35
C ASP A 109 8.58 12.81 -14.17
N SER A 110 7.33 12.47 -14.49
CA SER A 110 6.19 13.37 -14.41
C SER A 110 4.97 12.70 -13.78
N ILE A 111 4.03 13.51 -13.32
CA ILE A 111 2.72 13.04 -12.87
C ILE A 111 1.64 13.84 -13.59
N VAL A 112 0.69 13.12 -14.19
CA VAL A 112 -0.49 13.72 -14.79
C VAL A 112 -1.57 13.80 -13.73
N VAL A 113 -2.04 15.01 -13.47
CA VAL A 113 -3.10 15.32 -12.51
C VAL A 113 -4.34 15.68 -13.29
N THR A 114 -5.39 14.87 -13.19
CA THR A 114 -6.68 15.14 -13.84
C THR A 114 -7.74 15.33 -12.78
N SER A 115 -8.32 16.53 -12.70
CA SER A 115 -9.36 16.86 -11.72
C SER A 115 -10.72 16.98 -12.40
N TYR A 116 -11.73 16.41 -11.76
CA TYR A 116 -13.13 16.44 -12.16
C TYR A 116 -13.93 17.12 -11.05
N ALA A 117 -14.41 18.34 -11.31
CA ALA A 117 -15.18 19.09 -10.33
C ALA A 117 -16.17 20.03 -11.02
N ASN A 118 -17.38 20.16 -10.47
CA ASN A 118 -18.41 21.08 -10.97
C ASN A 118 -18.70 20.94 -12.49
N GLY A 119 -18.69 19.72 -13.01
CA GLY A 119 -18.91 19.44 -14.44
C GLY A 119 -17.73 19.83 -15.36
N LYS A 120 -16.60 20.25 -14.81
CA LYS A 120 -15.39 20.60 -15.55
C LYS A 120 -14.30 19.56 -15.31
N THR A 121 -13.56 19.27 -16.37
CA THR A 121 -12.31 18.51 -16.31
C THR A 121 -11.14 19.45 -16.56
N THR A 122 -10.11 19.36 -15.71
CA THR A 122 -8.83 20.03 -15.90
C THR A 122 -7.73 18.98 -15.84
N SER A 123 -6.73 19.08 -16.71
CA SER A 123 -5.56 18.20 -16.68
C SER A 123 -4.30 19.07 -16.68
N ASP A 124 -3.34 18.70 -15.86
CA ASP A 124 -2.05 19.35 -15.68
C ASP A 124 -0.97 18.26 -15.57
N THR A 125 0.23 18.54 -16.08
CA THR A 125 1.37 17.63 -15.96
C THR A 125 2.43 18.31 -15.13
N ARG A 126 2.82 17.68 -14.03
CA ARG A 126 3.77 18.24 -13.09
C ARG A 126 5.06 17.41 -13.07
N PRO A 127 6.24 18.06 -13.01
CA PRO A 127 7.49 17.34 -12.85
C PRO A 127 7.55 16.65 -11.48
N THR A 128 8.15 15.46 -11.45
CA THR A 128 8.44 14.67 -10.24
C THR A 128 9.72 13.85 -10.49
N VAL A 129 9.87 12.71 -9.83
CA VAL A 129 10.97 11.76 -10.06
C VAL A 129 10.40 10.41 -10.50
N ALA A 130 11.22 9.66 -11.22
CA ALA A 130 10.88 8.32 -11.67
C ALA A 130 10.41 7.43 -10.52
N GLY A 131 9.25 6.80 -10.71
CA GLY A 131 8.64 5.89 -9.73
C GLY A 131 7.98 6.57 -8.53
N ALA A 132 7.80 7.90 -8.56
CA ALA A 132 7.09 8.61 -7.50
C ALA A 132 5.65 8.09 -7.35
N LEU A 133 5.29 7.72 -6.12
CA LEU A 133 3.96 7.22 -5.79
C LEU A 133 3.10 8.36 -5.23
N PRO A 134 2.00 8.76 -5.89
CA PRO A 134 1.09 9.74 -5.32
C PRO A 134 0.50 9.24 -4.01
N VAL A 135 0.41 10.13 -3.02
CA VAL A 135 -0.09 9.78 -1.70
C VAL A 135 -1.10 10.78 -1.16
N LEU A 136 -2.16 10.24 -0.55
CA LEU A 136 -3.04 10.99 0.33
C LEU A 136 -2.40 11.07 1.72
N GLY A 137 -1.62 12.14 1.98
CA GLY A 137 -0.82 12.27 3.21
C GLY A 137 -1.61 12.32 4.52
N ARG A 138 -2.94 12.49 4.48
CA ARG A 138 -3.80 12.44 5.68
C ARG A 138 -4.11 11.00 6.13
N SER A 139 -3.98 10.02 5.25
CA SER A 139 -4.27 8.62 5.56
C SER A 139 -2.98 7.89 5.96
N MET A 140 -2.88 7.53 7.25
CA MET A 140 -1.79 6.71 7.75
C MET A 140 -1.91 5.27 7.25
N ILE A 141 -3.14 4.82 6.98
CA ILE A 141 -3.39 3.51 6.38
C ILE A 141 -2.84 3.46 4.96
N HIS A 142 -3.14 4.46 4.12
CA HIS A 142 -2.63 4.52 2.75
C HIS A 142 -1.10 4.51 2.71
N LEU A 143 -0.45 5.36 3.53
CA LEU A 143 1.00 5.36 3.69
C LEU A 143 1.55 3.99 4.10
N SER A 144 0.87 3.30 5.01
CA SER A 144 1.27 1.96 5.45
C SER A 144 1.19 0.93 4.33
N TYR A 145 0.13 0.96 3.50
CA TYR A 145 0.03 0.09 2.32
C TYR A 145 1.14 0.37 1.31
N LEU A 146 1.47 1.64 1.03
CA LEU A 146 2.58 1.98 0.14
C LEU A 146 3.93 1.46 0.67
N ALA A 147 4.16 1.58 1.99
CA ALA A 147 5.34 1.04 2.64
C ALA A 147 5.39 -0.49 2.55
N PHE A 148 4.26 -1.17 2.75
CA PHE A 148 4.14 -2.61 2.63
C PHE A 148 4.46 -3.09 1.20
N TYR A 149 3.87 -2.47 0.17
CA TYR A 149 4.20 -2.84 -1.22
C TYR A 149 5.66 -2.53 -1.57
N ALA A 150 6.20 -1.40 -1.11
CA ALA A 150 7.62 -1.11 -1.27
C ALA A 150 8.51 -2.19 -0.62
N ALA A 151 8.15 -2.65 0.59
CA ALA A 151 8.83 -3.74 1.26
C ALA A 151 8.76 -5.07 0.47
N GLN A 152 7.60 -5.41 -0.10
CA GLN A 152 7.44 -6.59 -0.96
C GLN A 152 8.32 -6.52 -2.21
N LEU A 153 8.44 -5.33 -2.79
CA LEU A 153 9.31 -5.05 -3.93
C LEU A 153 10.78 -4.87 -3.52
N ARG A 154 11.12 -5.08 -2.24
CA ARG A 154 12.47 -4.93 -1.66
C ARG A 154 13.06 -3.52 -1.85
N MET A 155 12.19 -2.52 -1.95
CA MET A 155 12.57 -1.12 -2.01
C MET A 155 12.84 -0.60 -0.60
N ARG A 156 14.04 -0.07 -0.37
CA ARG A 156 14.41 0.59 0.90
C ARG A 156 14.07 2.08 0.92
N THR A 157 13.91 2.67 -0.25
CA THR A 157 13.51 4.06 -0.43
C THR A 157 12.39 4.11 -1.45
N VAL A 158 11.33 4.85 -1.14
CA VAL A 158 10.20 5.07 -2.02
C VAL A 158 9.99 6.58 -2.19
N PRO A 159 10.04 7.12 -3.42
CA PRO A 159 9.66 8.50 -3.66
C PRO A 159 8.14 8.64 -3.54
N LEU A 160 7.68 9.56 -2.70
CA LEU A 160 6.27 9.84 -2.45
C LEU A 160 5.92 11.23 -3.01
N TYR A 161 4.98 11.28 -3.95
CA TYR A 161 4.42 12.53 -4.46
C TYR A 161 3.28 13.00 -3.56
N LEU A 162 3.52 14.07 -2.80
CA LEU A 162 2.57 14.65 -1.88
C LEU A 162 1.48 15.40 -2.64
N THR A 163 0.31 14.78 -2.80
CA THR A 163 -0.81 15.33 -3.60
C THR A 163 -1.29 16.71 -3.13
N SER A 164 -1.08 17.05 -1.86
CA SER A 164 -1.47 18.34 -1.27
C SER A 164 -0.54 19.50 -1.63
N SER A 165 0.75 19.24 -1.88
CA SER A 165 1.76 20.27 -2.13
C SER A 165 2.38 20.19 -3.53
N GLY A 166 2.19 19.06 -4.21
CA GLY A 166 2.85 18.74 -5.47
C GLY A 166 4.35 18.46 -5.34
N LYS A 167 4.88 18.35 -4.12
CA LYS A 167 6.29 18.03 -3.87
C LYS A 167 6.52 16.53 -3.81
N THR A 168 7.72 16.09 -4.16
CA THR A 168 8.14 14.70 -4.00
C THR A 168 9.17 14.59 -2.89
N VAL A 169 8.98 13.62 -2.01
CA VAL A 169 9.85 13.37 -0.86
C VAL A 169 10.28 11.92 -0.86
N ASN A 170 11.51 11.64 -0.45
CA ASN A 170 11.97 10.27 -0.30
C ASN A 170 11.60 9.75 1.09
N ALA A 171 10.85 8.65 1.13
CA ALA A 171 10.57 7.93 2.35
C ALA A 171 11.43 6.67 2.44
N GLN A 172 11.95 6.36 3.63
CA GLN A 172 12.68 5.12 3.88
C GLN A 172 11.72 4.05 4.40
N VAL A 173 11.95 2.82 3.97
CA VAL A 173 11.16 1.64 4.35
C VAL A 173 12.07 0.66 5.07
N GLU A 174 11.68 0.30 6.30
CA GLU A 174 12.38 -0.68 7.12
C GLU A 174 11.42 -1.81 7.50
N VAL A 175 11.91 -3.05 7.52
CA VAL A 175 11.10 -4.23 7.84
C VAL A 175 11.75 -4.99 8.98
N PHE A 176 10.98 -5.26 10.04
CA PHE A 176 11.40 -6.02 11.21
C PHE A 176 10.30 -7.01 11.60
N GLY A 177 10.42 -8.25 11.11
CA GLY A 177 9.37 -9.25 11.26
C GLY A 177 8.05 -8.77 10.64
N GLU A 178 7.00 -8.73 11.45
CA GLU A 178 5.65 -8.26 11.11
C GLU A 178 5.50 -6.73 11.04
N ARG A 179 6.54 -5.98 11.42
CA ARG A 179 6.52 -4.52 11.43
C ARG A 179 7.15 -3.95 10.16
N VAL A 180 6.41 -3.09 9.47
CA VAL A 180 6.90 -2.25 8.37
C VAL A 180 6.91 -0.81 8.84
N THR A 181 8.08 -0.18 8.84
CA THR A 181 8.26 1.22 9.23
C THR A 181 8.44 2.07 7.98
N LEU A 182 7.71 3.18 7.90
CA LEU A 182 7.92 4.25 6.93
C LEU A 182 8.48 5.48 7.65
N LEU A 183 9.62 5.99 7.19
CA LEU A 183 10.22 7.24 7.65
C LEU A 183 10.14 8.27 6.53
N VAL A 184 9.35 9.33 6.72
CA VAL A 184 9.16 10.39 5.71
C VAL A 184 9.34 11.76 6.34
N GLU A 185 10.33 12.53 5.89
CA GLU A 185 10.64 13.88 6.44
C GLU A 185 10.74 13.92 7.99
N GLY A 186 11.29 12.87 8.61
CA GLY A 186 11.39 12.76 10.07
C GLY A 186 10.13 12.28 10.78
N LEU A 187 9.01 12.11 10.06
CA LEU A 187 7.83 11.42 10.55
C LEU A 187 8.05 9.91 10.50
N ARG A 188 7.92 9.24 11.65
CA ARG A 188 7.95 7.77 11.77
C ARG A 188 6.55 7.21 11.84
N ILE A 189 6.27 6.25 10.97
CA ILE A 189 5.00 5.51 10.89
C ILE A 189 5.32 4.03 11.02
N ASP A 190 4.92 3.42 12.12
CA ASP A 190 5.14 2.01 12.43
C ASP A 190 3.86 1.21 12.16
N ALA A 191 3.83 0.36 11.13
CA ALA A 191 2.69 -0.47 10.79
C ALA A 191 2.93 -1.93 11.18
N LEU A 192 2.00 -2.51 11.94
CA LEU A 192 1.98 -3.93 12.29
C LEU A 192 1.06 -4.69 11.33
N TRP A 193 1.59 -5.77 10.76
CA TRP A 193 0.89 -6.64 9.80
C TRP A 193 0.80 -8.05 10.35
N ASP A 194 -0.32 -8.71 10.12
CA ASP A 194 -0.55 -10.11 10.48
C ASP A 194 -1.14 -10.82 9.26
N ASP A 195 -0.46 -11.86 8.78
CA ASP A 195 -0.79 -12.61 7.56
C ASP A 195 -1.13 -11.71 6.35
N GLY A 196 -0.34 -10.65 6.15
CA GLY A 196 -0.54 -9.69 5.06
C GLY A 196 -1.70 -8.70 5.24
N ALA A 197 -2.41 -8.75 6.38
CA ALA A 197 -3.45 -7.80 6.74
C ALA A 197 -2.94 -6.77 7.76
N LEU A 198 -3.25 -5.48 7.52
CA LEU A 198 -2.87 -4.41 8.43
C LEU A 198 -3.67 -4.50 9.74
N VAL A 199 -2.97 -4.45 10.87
CA VAL A 199 -3.55 -4.58 12.21
C VAL A 199 -3.60 -3.23 12.93
N GLU A 200 -2.45 -2.55 12.97
CA GLU A 200 -2.28 -1.32 13.73
C GLU A 200 -1.20 -0.44 13.09
N VAL A 201 -1.35 0.87 13.20
CA VAL A 201 -0.33 1.86 12.83
C VAL A 201 -0.08 2.76 14.03
N HIS A 202 1.18 3.07 14.31
CA HIS A 202 1.58 4.00 15.36
C HIS A 202 2.42 5.13 14.78
N VAL A 203 2.10 6.37 15.17
CA VAL A 203 2.84 7.58 14.78
C VAL A 203 3.25 8.30 16.07
N PRO A 204 4.42 7.95 16.64
CA PRO A 204 4.79 8.35 18.00
C PRO A 204 4.82 9.86 18.23
N SER A 205 5.36 10.61 17.26
CA SER A 205 5.51 12.07 17.36
C SER A 205 4.17 12.81 17.43
N GLN A 206 3.07 12.16 17.02
CA GLN A 206 1.72 12.70 17.04
C GLN A 206 0.85 12.09 18.16
N GLN A 207 1.39 11.14 18.93
CA GLN A 207 0.64 10.35 19.91
C GLN A 207 -0.62 9.73 19.29
N LEU A 208 -0.47 9.27 18.04
CA LEU A 208 -1.54 8.72 17.21
C LEU A 208 -1.38 7.21 17.07
N VAL A 209 -2.44 6.48 17.36
CA VAL A 209 -2.59 5.05 17.09
C VAL A 209 -3.76 4.87 16.13
N VAL A 210 -3.58 4.14 15.05
CA VAL A 210 -4.65 3.75 14.14
C VAL A 210 -4.86 2.25 14.28
N ARG A 211 -5.99 1.83 14.84
CA ARG A 211 -6.23 0.42 15.20
C ARG A 211 -7.38 -0.16 14.41
N ARG A 212 -7.22 -1.40 13.92
CA ARG A 212 -8.31 -2.17 13.33
C ARG A 212 -9.37 -2.46 14.39
N VAL A 213 -10.60 -1.98 14.16
CA VAL A 213 -11.73 -2.14 15.09
C VAL A 213 -12.79 -3.12 14.57
N MET A 214 -12.79 -3.41 13.27
CA MET A 214 -13.76 -4.31 12.65
C MET A 214 -13.18 -4.94 11.38
N LEU A 215 -13.50 -6.21 11.15
CA LEU A 215 -13.36 -6.85 9.84
C LEU A 215 -14.71 -6.76 9.11
N LEU A 216 -14.67 -6.39 7.85
CA LEU A 216 -15.87 -6.32 7.03
C LEU A 216 -16.04 -7.66 6.28
N PRO A 217 -17.28 -8.16 6.13
CA PRO A 217 -17.54 -9.33 5.31
C PRO A 217 -17.09 -9.07 3.86
N GLN A 218 -16.55 -10.11 3.22
CA GLN A 218 -16.08 -10.04 1.83
C GLN A 218 -17.21 -10.08 0.81
#